data_AF-B4LDZ4-F1
#
_entry.id   AF-B4LDZ4-F1
#
_cell.length_a   1.000
_cell.length_b   1.000
_cell.length_c   1.000
_cell.angle_alpha   90.00
_cell.angle_beta   90.00
_cell.angle_gamma   90.00
#
_symmetry.space_group_name_H-M   'P 1'
#
loop_
_entity.id
_entity.type
_entity.pdbx_description
1 polymer ?
#
loop_
_entity_poly.entity_id
_entity_poly.type
_entity_poly.pdbx_seq_one_letter_code
_entity_poly.pdbx_strand_id
1 'polypeptide(L)'
;MSTEIEELYNFIYPLAIRAGEILLEGYERKEKNVDIKGAFYDVVTDYDNKIEQYLMGEILAKYPQHKFIGEEETAKNNNVSKELTDVPTWIIDPIDGTSNFIKQIPHVSVSIGLSINKQIVLGIMNNPAQGKLYTAKLGQGAFCNGKPIHVSNCERLRDANVAYEVSLLHVHKVANKHIKRIYHVGLHARRMLAYSCVVDELCMVAAGNLDAFYIEDMYPWDCAAGSLLVREAGGVVTHPFGGPFDIMKPDLICAGTEELRKEIENLLRKADQEHSVGSGEV
;
A
#
# COMPACT_ATOMS: atom_id res chain seq x y z
N MET A 1 23.70 -6.75 6.23
CA MET A 1 22.48 -6.07 5.74
C MET A 1 22.35 -6.16 4.22
N SER A 2 23.20 -5.53 3.39
CA SER A 2 23.04 -5.61 1.92
C SER A 2 23.05 -7.04 1.35
N THR A 3 23.94 -7.92 1.80
CA THR A 3 24.03 -9.31 1.31
C THR A 3 22.82 -10.16 1.71
N GLU A 4 22.30 -9.93 2.92
CA GLU A 4 21.11 -10.62 3.45
C GLU A 4 19.83 -10.17 2.74
N ILE A 5 19.68 -8.86 2.50
CA ILE A 5 18.57 -8.32 1.69
C ILE A 5 18.60 -8.93 0.28
N GLU A 6 19.78 -9.06 -0.32
CA GLU A 6 19.92 -9.66 -1.66
C GLU A 6 19.52 -11.14 -1.69
N GLU A 7 19.92 -11.92 -0.69
CA GLU A 7 19.53 -13.33 -0.56
C GLU A 7 18.02 -13.48 -0.40
N LEU A 8 17.41 -12.67 0.47
CA LEU A 8 15.97 -12.70 0.70
C LEU A 8 15.19 -12.21 -0.51
N TYR A 9 15.71 -11.21 -1.24
CA TYR A 9 15.15 -10.74 -2.51
C TYR A 9 15.15 -11.85 -3.58
N ASN A 10 16.30 -12.48 -3.81
CA ASN A 10 16.42 -13.56 -4.80
C ASN A 10 15.53 -14.75 -4.49
N PHE A 11 15.25 -14.98 -3.20
CA PHE A 11 14.29 -15.99 -2.77
C PHE A 11 12.83 -15.59 -3.02
N ILE A 12 12.43 -14.40 -2.58
CA ILE A 12 11.00 -14.00 -2.61
C ILE A 12 10.53 -13.56 -4.00
N TYR A 13 11.42 -13.01 -4.83
CA TYR A 13 11.07 -12.48 -6.15
C TYR A 13 10.33 -13.49 -7.05
N PRO A 14 10.82 -14.72 -7.29
CA PRO A 14 10.08 -15.71 -8.08
C PRO A 14 8.74 -16.12 -7.43
N LEU A 15 8.66 -16.13 -6.10
CA LEU A 15 7.43 -16.45 -5.38
C LEU A 15 6.39 -15.32 -5.56
N ALA A 16 6.82 -14.07 -5.56
CA ALA A 16 5.96 -12.91 -5.83
C ALA A 16 5.39 -12.93 -7.26
N ILE A 17 6.19 -13.38 -8.24
CA ILE A 17 5.72 -13.60 -9.61
C ILE A 17 4.64 -14.69 -9.61
N ARG A 18 4.92 -15.84 -9.00
CA ARG A 18 3.97 -16.95 -8.94
C ARG A 18 2.68 -16.60 -8.20
N ALA A 19 2.75 -15.79 -7.13
CA ALA A 19 1.59 -15.27 -6.43
C ALA A 19 0.72 -14.39 -7.34
N GLY A 20 1.34 -13.53 -8.16
CA GLY A 20 0.62 -12.76 -9.18
C GLY A 20 0.00 -13.63 -10.27
N GLU A 21 0.63 -14.73 -10.67
CA GLU A 21 0.00 -15.70 -11.59
C GLU A 21 -1.24 -16.33 -10.96
N ILE A 22 -1.19 -16.72 -9.68
CA ILE A 22 -2.35 -17.24 -8.93
C ILE A 22 -3.45 -16.19 -8.84
N LEU A 23 -3.10 -14.93 -8.57
CA LEU A 23 -4.05 -13.81 -8.57
C LEU A 23 -4.72 -13.69 -9.95
N LEU A 24 -3.94 -13.67 -11.04
CA LEU A 24 -4.48 -13.54 -12.39
C LEU A 24 -5.41 -14.70 -12.77
N GLU A 25 -5.06 -15.94 -12.39
CA GLU A 25 -5.92 -17.12 -12.55
C GLU A 25 -7.32 -16.90 -11.96
N GLY A 26 -7.39 -16.30 -10.76
CA GLY A 26 -8.65 -16.01 -10.09
C GLY A 26 -9.36 -14.79 -10.66
N TYR A 27 -8.61 -13.75 -10.99
CA TYR A 27 -9.11 -12.51 -11.57
C TYR A 27 -9.90 -12.78 -12.85
N GLU A 28 -9.37 -13.63 -13.73
CA GLU A 28 -9.98 -13.98 -15.03
C GLU A 28 -11.23 -14.88 -14.91
N ARG A 29 -11.49 -15.49 -13.75
CA ARG A 29 -12.70 -16.31 -13.56
C ARG A 29 -13.96 -15.46 -13.49
N LYS A 30 -15.01 -15.95 -14.17
CA LYS A 30 -16.36 -15.36 -14.14
C LYS A 30 -17.03 -15.49 -12.78
N GLU A 31 -16.90 -16.65 -12.15
CA GLU A 31 -17.44 -16.94 -10.83
C GLU A 31 -16.29 -17.03 -9.83
N LYS A 32 -16.46 -16.35 -8.70
CA LYS A 32 -15.50 -16.26 -7.60
C LYS A 32 -16.23 -16.60 -6.31
N ASN A 33 -15.58 -17.37 -5.44
CA ASN A 33 -16.14 -17.63 -4.11
C ASN A 33 -15.81 -16.41 -3.26
N VAL A 34 -16.83 -15.66 -2.87
CA VAL A 34 -16.70 -14.42 -2.10
C VAL A 34 -17.40 -14.60 -0.77
N ASP A 35 -16.65 -14.36 0.31
CA ASP A 35 -17.16 -14.28 1.67
C ASP A 35 -17.03 -12.85 2.20
N ILE A 36 -17.75 -12.55 3.28
CA ILE A 36 -17.68 -11.28 4.00
C ILE A 36 -17.05 -11.56 5.36
N LYS A 37 -15.91 -10.94 5.69
CA LYS A 37 -15.17 -11.19 6.95
C LYS A 37 -15.90 -10.60 8.15
N GLY A 38 -16.49 -9.41 7.97
CA GLY A 38 -17.20 -8.69 9.02
C GLY A 38 -18.23 -7.71 8.48
N ALA A 39 -17.76 -6.52 8.08
CA ALA A 39 -18.64 -5.50 7.50
C ALA A 39 -18.93 -5.78 6.02
N PHE A 40 -20.03 -5.26 5.46
CA PHE A 40 -20.46 -5.57 4.08
C PHE A 40 -19.44 -5.21 2.98
N TYR A 41 -18.48 -4.33 3.29
CA TYR A 41 -17.41 -3.87 2.40
C TYR A 41 -16.09 -4.63 2.61
N ASP A 42 -16.02 -5.48 3.64
CA ASP A 42 -14.85 -6.26 4.02
C ASP A 42 -15.01 -7.68 3.47
N VAL A 43 -14.57 -7.84 2.23
CA VAL A 43 -14.76 -9.04 1.41
C VAL A 43 -13.45 -9.81 1.25
N VAL A 44 -13.57 -11.12 1.12
CA VAL A 44 -12.43 -12.04 0.90
C VAL A 44 -12.82 -13.08 -0.13
N THR A 45 -11.84 -13.64 -0.85
CA THR A 45 -12.05 -14.75 -1.77
C THR A 45 -11.21 -15.97 -1.42
N ASP A 46 -11.49 -17.09 -2.07
CA ASP A 46 -10.65 -18.28 -1.98
C ASP A 46 -9.22 -18.05 -2.50
N TYR A 47 -9.00 -17.00 -3.31
CA TYR A 47 -7.69 -16.65 -3.84
C TYR A 47 -6.80 -15.90 -2.84
N ASP A 48 -7.38 -15.03 -2.00
CA ASP A 48 -6.67 -14.35 -0.93
C ASP A 48 -6.01 -15.40 -0.01
N ASN A 49 -6.82 -16.36 0.45
CA ASN A 49 -6.37 -17.49 1.26
C ASN A 49 -5.32 -18.37 0.55
N LYS A 50 -5.52 -18.65 -0.75
CA LYS A 50 -4.61 -19.50 -1.54
C LYS A 50 -3.23 -18.84 -1.69
N ILE A 51 -3.18 -17.54 -1.94
CA ILE A 51 -1.93 -16.78 -2.11
C ILE A 51 -1.20 -16.66 -0.77
N GLU A 52 -1.91 -16.33 0.31
CA GLU A 52 -1.31 -16.24 1.64
C GLU A 52 -0.70 -17.58 2.06
N GLN A 53 -1.45 -18.68 1.92
CA GLN A 53 -0.96 -20.03 2.24
C GLN A 53 0.27 -20.43 1.41
N TYR A 54 0.27 -20.10 0.11
CA TYR A 54 1.39 -20.36 -0.77
C TYR A 54 2.65 -19.61 -0.31
N LEU A 55 2.55 -18.29 -0.15
CA LEU A 55 3.69 -17.46 0.25
C LEU A 55 4.22 -17.86 1.63
N MET A 56 3.33 -17.98 2.63
CA MET A 56 3.72 -18.36 3.98
C MET A 56 4.34 -19.77 4.03
N GLY A 57 3.78 -20.73 3.29
CA GLY A 57 4.28 -22.09 3.21
C GLY A 57 5.70 -22.18 2.66
N GLU A 58 5.94 -21.54 1.51
CA GLU A 58 7.27 -21.50 0.88
C GLU A 58 8.29 -20.78 1.76
N ILE A 59 7.90 -19.64 2.35
CA ILE A 59 8.77 -18.87 3.25
C ILE A 59 9.13 -19.71 4.48
N LEU A 60 8.16 -20.35 5.15
CA LEU A 60 8.42 -21.15 6.36
C LEU A 60 9.21 -22.42 6.08
N ALA A 61 9.08 -23.01 4.89
CA ALA A 61 9.87 -24.16 4.48
C ALA A 61 11.37 -23.81 4.42
N LYS A 62 11.72 -22.59 4.00
CA LYS A 62 13.12 -22.13 3.93
C LYS A 62 13.60 -21.42 5.20
N TYR A 63 12.72 -20.62 5.82
CA TYR A 63 13.02 -19.77 6.96
C TYR A 63 12.01 -19.98 8.09
N PRO A 64 12.07 -21.12 8.80
CA PRO A 64 11.08 -21.52 9.82
C PRO A 64 10.99 -20.55 11.01
N GLN A 65 12.01 -19.73 11.22
CA GLN A 65 12.08 -18.73 12.29
C GLN A 65 11.53 -17.34 11.90
N HIS A 66 11.26 -17.09 10.61
CA HIS A 66 10.74 -15.79 10.17
C HIS A 66 9.30 -15.61 10.64
N LYS A 67 8.90 -14.35 10.81
CA LYS A 67 7.57 -13.97 11.26
C LYS A 67 6.72 -13.41 10.13
N PHE A 68 5.42 -13.29 10.39
CA PHE A 68 4.45 -12.76 9.45
C PHE A 68 3.53 -11.74 10.12
N ILE A 69 3.19 -10.70 9.36
CA ILE A 69 2.06 -9.82 9.60
C ILE A 69 1.25 -9.88 8.29
N GLY A 70 0.12 -10.58 8.29
CA GLY A 70 -0.69 -10.78 7.09
C GLY A 70 -2.16 -10.48 7.37
N GLU A 71 -2.90 -10.15 6.32
CA GLU A 71 -4.30 -9.74 6.41
C GLU A 71 -5.23 -10.88 6.85
N GLU A 72 -5.10 -12.06 6.24
CA GLU A 72 -6.13 -13.10 6.35
C GLU A 72 -5.94 -14.02 7.57
N GLU A 73 -4.77 -13.91 8.24
CA GLU A 73 -4.36 -14.72 9.40
C GLU A 73 -4.69 -16.23 9.25
N THR A 74 -4.71 -16.75 8.01
CA THR A 74 -5.28 -18.06 7.70
C THR A 74 -4.47 -19.20 8.31
N ALA A 75 -3.17 -19.00 8.40
CA ALA A 75 -2.27 -19.89 9.10
C ALA A 75 -2.19 -19.47 10.58
N LYS A 76 -3.08 -19.99 11.42
CA LYS A 76 -2.95 -19.93 12.89
C LYS A 76 -1.70 -20.70 13.32
N ASN A 77 -0.55 -20.06 13.23
CA ASN A 77 0.75 -20.59 13.64
C ASN A 77 1.48 -19.60 14.57
N ASN A 78 2.56 -20.05 15.20
CA ASN A 78 3.32 -19.26 16.16
C ASN A 78 4.22 -18.19 15.50
N ASN A 79 4.22 -18.08 14.17
CA ASN A 79 5.01 -17.12 13.41
C ASN A 79 4.23 -15.84 13.08
N VAL A 80 2.89 -15.85 13.20
CA VAL A 80 2.07 -14.65 13.09
C VAL A 80 2.35 -13.72 14.28
N SER A 81 2.61 -12.44 13.99
CA SER A 81 2.94 -11.44 14.99
C SER A 81 2.03 -10.22 14.85
N LYS A 82 1.78 -9.54 15.97
CA LYS A 82 1.05 -8.26 16.00
C LYS A 82 1.96 -7.05 16.08
N GLU A 83 3.27 -7.28 16.21
CA GLU A 83 4.27 -6.24 16.40
C GLU A 83 5.52 -6.57 15.58
N LEU A 84 6.22 -5.53 15.11
CA LEU A 84 7.54 -5.72 14.55
C LEU A 84 8.57 -6.00 15.63
N THR A 85 9.39 -7.01 15.39
CA THR A 85 10.54 -7.36 16.21
C THR A 85 11.82 -7.25 15.39
N ASP A 86 12.94 -7.65 15.98
CA ASP A 86 14.22 -7.62 15.26
C ASP A 86 14.35 -8.79 14.28
N VAL A 87 13.57 -9.85 14.50
CA VAL A 87 13.45 -11.01 13.60
C VAL A 87 12.89 -10.57 12.24
N PRO A 88 13.39 -11.10 11.11
CA PRO A 88 12.81 -10.89 9.81
C PRO A 88 11.30 -11.20 9.79
N THR A 89 10.50 -10.20 9.44
CA THR A 89 9.03 -10.28 9.39
C THR A 89 8.54 -9.92 7.99
N TRP A 90 7.86 -10.86 7.35
CA TRP A 90 7.18 -10.64 6.07
C TRP A 90 5.81 -10.01 6.33
N ILE A 91 5.54 -8.90 5.64
CA ILE A 91 4.28 -8.18 5.75
C ILE A 91 3.54 -8.35 4.43
N ILE A 92 2.44 -9.10 4.41
CA ILE A 92 1.85 -9.61 3.17
C ILE A 92 0.39 -9.22 3.08
N ASP A 93 0.02 -8.63 1.95
CA ASP A 93 -1.36 -8.56 1.48
C ASP A 93 -1.48 -9.51 0.27
N PRO A 94 -2.23 -10.62 0.37
CA PRO A 94 -2.37 -11.54 -0.73
C PRO A 94 -3.11 -10.94 -1.93
N ILE A 95 -4.11 -10.06 -1.71
CA ILE A 95 -4.86 -9.34 -2.75
C ILE A 95 -5.30 -7.99 -2.19
N ASP A 96 -4.47 -6.97 -2.36
CA ASP A 96 -4.92 -5.59 -2.15
C ASP A 96 -5.89 -5.22 -3.27
N GLY A 97 -7.05 -4.67 -2.90
CA GLY A 97 -8.16 -4.41 -3.80
C GLY A 97 -9.03 -5.63 -4.10
N THR A 98 -9.37 -6.47 -3.11
CA THR A 98 -10.26 -7.64 -3.28
C THR A 98 -11.60 -7.29 -3.94
N SER A 99 -12.17 -6.12 -3.65
CA SER A 99 -13.36 -5.63 -4.36
C SER A 99 -13.12 -5.41 -5.87
N ASN A 100 -11.96 -4.87 -6.23
CA ASN A 100 -11.53 -4.71 -7.62
C ASN A 100 -11.28 -6.07 -8.28
N PHE A 101 -10.66 -7.01 -7.57
CA PHE A 101 -10.47 -8.40 -8.01
C PHE A 101 -11.82 -9.04 -8.39
N ILE A 102 -12.82 -8.94 -7.52
CA ILE A 102 -14.16 -9.49 -7.75
C ILE A 102 -14.79 -8.93 -9.03
N LYS A 103 -14.61 -7.63 -9.26
CA LYS A 103 -15.20 -6.89 -10.38
C LYS A 103 -14.34 -6.81 -11.63
N GLN A 104 -13.15 -7.44 -11.62
CA GLN A 104 -12.19 -7.35 -12.72
C GLN A 104 -11.81 -5.90 -13.08
N ILE A 105 -11.63 -5.07 -12.05
CA ILE A 105 -11.07 -3.73 -12.19
C ILE A 105 -9.55 -3.86 -12.09
N PRO A 106 -8.76 -3.32 -13.03
CA PRO A 106 -7.34 -3.63 -13.14
C PRO A 106 -6.45 -2.88 -12.13
N HIS A 107 -6.94 -2.66 -10.90
CA HIS A 107 -6.18 -2.10 -9.77
C HIS A 107 -6.26 -3.11 -8.63
N VAL A 108 -5.40 -4.12 -8.72
CA VAL A 108 -5.42 -5.30 -7.86
C VAL A 108 -4.00 -5.88 -7.80
N SER A 109 -3.50 -6.15 -6.60
CA SER A 109 -2.08 -6.45 -6.43
C SER A 109 -1.80 -7.47 -5.33
N VAL A 110 -0.74 -8.25 -5.49
CA VAL A 110 -0.08 -8.92 -4.35
C VAL A 110 0.95 -7.94 -3.76
N SER A 111 0.88 -7.67 -2.46
CA SER A 111 1.84 -6.81 -1.73
C SER A 111 2.73 -7.65 -0.81
N ILE A 112 4.05 -7.46 -0.91
CA ILE A 112 5.02 -8.14 -0.05
C ILE A 112 6.06 -7.13 0.44
N GLY A 113 5.98 -6.80 1.72
CA GLY A 113 7.03 -6.10 2.46
C GLY A 113 7.88 -7.06 3.30
N LEU A 114 9.11 -6.65 3.59
CA LEU A 114 9.97 -7.33 4.55
C LEU A 114 10.57 -6.31 5.52
N SER A 115 10.42 -6.59 6.81
CA SER A 115 11.07 -5.87 7.90
C SER A 115 12.24 -6.68 8.46
N ILE A 116 13.38 -6.04 8.72
CA ILE A 116 14.50 -6.57 9.51
C ILE A 116 14.88 -5.50 10.54
N ASN A 117 15.05 -5.84 11.82
CA ASN A 117 15.34 -4.84 12.88
C ASN A 117 14.30 -3.70 12.90
N LYS A 118 13.02 -4.03 12.69
CA LYS A 118 11.88 -3.08 12.61
C LYS A 118 11.98 -2.05 11.47
N GLN A 119 12.90 -2.24 10.51
CA GLN A 119 13.05 -1.40 9.35
C GLN A 119 12.55 -2.15 8.11
N ILE A 120 11.71 -1.51 7.29
CA ILE A 120 11.32 -2.05 5.99
C ILE A 120 12.54 -2.00 5.06
N VAL A 121 12.97 -3.17 4.58
CA VAL A 121 14.19 -3.34 3.78
C VAL A 121 13.93 -3.80 2.36
N LEU A 122 12.76 -4.38 2.09
CA LEU A 122 12.35 -4.86 0.77
C LEU A 122 10.84 -4.64 0.58
N GLY A 123 10.45 -4.29 -0.63
CA GLY A 123 9.07 -4.10 -1.05
C GLY A 123 8.88 -4.62 -2.46
N ILE A 124 7.88 -5.48 -2.65
CA ILE A 124 7.45 -5.99 -3.95
C ILE A 124 5.94 -5.80 -4.06
N MET A 125 5.49 -5.25 -5.17
CA MET A 125 4.07 -5.22 -5.54
C MET A 125 3.93 -5.81 -6.93
N ASN A 126 3.03 -6.79 -7.09
CA ASN A 126 2.74 -7.41 -8.38
C ASN A 126 1.27 -7.19 -8.77
N ASN A 127 1.02 -6.33 -9.76
CA ASN A 127 -0.27 -6.13 -10.41
C ASN A 127 -0.23 -6.80 -11.80
N PRO A 128 -0.61 -8.08 -11.90
CA PRO A 128 -0.55 -8.83 -13.15
C PRO A 128 -1.59 -8.36 -14.17
N ALA A 129 -2.72 -7.80 -13.72
CA ALA A 129 -3.77 -7.29 -14.61
C ALA A 129 -3.29 -6.08 -15.44
N GLN A 130 -2.34 -5.30 -14.92
CA GLN A 130 -1.65 -4.23 -15.66
C GLN A 130 -0.28 -4.64 -16.21
N GLY A 131 0.19 -5.85 -15.92
CA GLY A 131 1.56 -6.27 -16.26
C GLY A 131 2.63 -5.41 -15.57
N LYS A 132 2.41 -5.01 -14.32
CA LYS A 132 3.34 -4.18 -13.54
C LYS A 132 3.86 -4.93 -12.32
N LEU A 133 5.17 -5.07 -12.24
CA LEU A 133 5.89 -5.60 -11.08
C LEU A 133 6.83 -4.53 -10.55
N TYR A 134 6.50 -3.99 -9.38
CA TYR A 134 7.31 -3.01 -8.68
C TYR A 134 8.19 -3.68 -7.64
N THR A 135 9.45 -3.26 -7.57
CA THR A 135 10.42 -3.79 -6.59
C THR A 135 11.31 -2.68 -6.05
N ALA A 136 11.57 -2.72 -4.75
CA ALA A 136 12.57 -1.89 -4.10
C ALA A 136 13.35 -2.70 -3.05
N LYS A 137 14.64 -2.39 -2.96
CA LYS A 137 15.53 -2.83 -1.87
C LYS A 137 16.12 -1.58 -1.25
N LEU A 138 16.20 -1.54 0.07
CA LEU A 138 16.71 -0.38 0.81
C LEU A 138 18.10 0.04 0.30
N GLY A 139 18.22 1.30 -0.10
CA GLY A 139 19.44 1.92 -0.63
C GLY A 139 19.82 1.50 -2.04
N GLN A 140 18.95 0.81 -2.79
CA GLN A 140 19.25 0.33 -4.15
C GLN A 140 18.29 0.86 -5.22
N GLY A 141 17.36 1.75 -4.85
CA GLY A 141 16.40 2.34 -5.77
C GLY A 141 15.14 1.50 -5.98
N ALA A 142 14.18 2.10 -6.68
CA ALA A 142 12.91 1.49 -7.04
C ALA A 142 12.85 1.18 -8.54
N PHE A 143 12.16 0.09 -8.89
CA PHE A 143 12.05 -0.39 -10.26
C PHE A 143 10.62 -0.83 -10.57
N CYS A 144 10.21 -0.68 -11.83
CA CYS A 144 9.01 -1.28 -12.39
C CYS A 144 9.41 -2.12 -13.62
N ASN A 145 9.11 -3.41 -13.59
CA ASN A 145 9.51 -4.37 -14.64
C ASN A 145 11.02 -4.32 -14.94
N GLY A 146 11.84 -4.19 -13.90
CA GLY A 146 13.30 -4.09 -13.98
C GLY A 146 13.85 -2.74 -14.49
N LYS A 147 12.98 -1.76 -14.81
CA LYS A 147 13.39 -0.41 -15.21
C LYS A 147 13.37 0.52 -14.00
N PRO A 148 14.39 1.36 -13.77
CA PRO A 148 14.37 2.36 -12.71
C PRO A 148 13.17 3.29 -12.84
N ILE A 149 12.58 3.66 -11.70
CA ILE A 149 11.49 4.63 -11.62
C ILE A 149 11.84 5.75 -10.64
N HIS A 150 11.23 6.91 -10.85
CA HIS A 150 11.37 8.08 -10.00
C HIS A 150 10.02 8.74 -9.80
N VAL A 151 9.85 9.34 -8.63
CA VAL A 151 8.71 10.21 -8.35
C VAL A 151 8.69 11.43 -9.27
N SER A 152 7.55 12.11 -9.35
CA SER A 152 7.45 13.38 -10.07
C SER A 152 8.13 14.52 -9.29
N ASN A 153 8.52 15.57 -10.00
CA ASN A 153 9.03 16.81 -9.40
C ASN A 153 7.91 17.86 -9.20
N CYS A 154 6.66 17.42 -9.01
CA CYS A 154 5.54 18.35 -8.83
C CYS A 154 5.61 18.99 -7.44
N GLU A 155 5.71 20.32 -7.37
CA GLU A 155 5.85 21.07 -6.11
C GLU A 155 4.55 21.74 -5.65
N ARG A 156 3.55 21.90 -6.54
CA ARG A 156 2.34 22.66 -6.26
C ARG A 156 1.10 21.82 -6.43
N LEU A 157 0.22 21.85 -5.44
CA LEU A 157 -1.00 21.06 -5.43
C LEU A 157 -1.89 21.31 -6.65
N ARG A 158 -1.99 22.57 -7.11
CA ARG A 158 -2.78 22.93 -8.31
C ARG A 158 -2.35 22.27 -9.62
N ASP A 159 -1.13 21.74 -9.66
CA ASP A 159 -0.59 21.01 -10.81
C ASP A 159 -0.65 19.49 -10.60
N ALA A 160 -0.91 19.06 -9.37
CA ALA A 160 -0.78 17.68 -8.90
C ALA A 160 -2.02 16.81 -9.13
N ASN A 161 -1.78 15.57 -9.53
CA ASN A 161 -2.70 14.45 -9.44
C ASN A 161 -2.53 13.79 -8.09
N VAL A 162 -3.57 13.84 -7.26
CA VAL A 162 -3.54 13.30 -5.90
C VAL A 162 -4.49 12.12 -5.82
N ALA A 163 -4.00 10.98 -5.34
CA ALA A 163 -4.86 9.86 -5.00
C ALA A 163 -5.40 9.96 -3.57
N TYR A 164 -6.51 9.28 -3.32
CA TYR A 164 -7.12 9.13 -2.00
C TYR A 164 -7.94 7.84 -1.92
N GLU A 165 -8.07 7.28 -0.72
CA GLU A 165 -8.93 6.12 -0.49
C GLU A 165 -10.35 6.54 -0.06
N VAL A 166 -11.36 5.88 -0.63
CA VAL A 166 -12.79 6.10 -0.36
C VAL A 166 -13.39 5.08 0.62
N SER A 167 -12.75 3.94 0.85
CA SER A 167 -13.28 2.85 1.68
C SER A 167 -13.61 3.29 3.11
N LEU A 168 -12.86 4.25 3.65
CA LEU A 168 -13.05 4.79 5.01
C LEU A 168 -14.35 5.58 5.20
N LEU A 169 -15.08 5.88 4.11
CA LEU A 169 -16.42 6.47 4.20
C LEU A 169 -17.45 5.50 4.81
N HIS A 170 -17.17 4.19 4.79
CA HIS A 170 -18.00 3.21 5.47
C HIS A 170 -17.80 3.17 6.99
N VAL A 171 -16.71 3.75 7.49
CA VAL A 171 -16.39 3.81 8.93
C VAL A 171 -16.90 5.13 9.50
N HIS A 172 -18.17 5.15 9.91
CA HIS A 172 -18.88 6.37 10.38
C HIS A 172 -18.08 7.26 11.35
N LYS A 173 -17.29 6.67 12.24
CA LYS A 173 -16.47 7.40 13.23
C LYS A 173 -15.42 8.31 12.58
N VAL A 174 -14.89 7.93 11.41
CA VAL A 174 -13.82 8.66 10.69
C VAL A 174 -14.28 9.22 9.34
N ALA A 175 -15.45 8.82 8.83
CA ALA A 175 -15.96 9.25 7.53
C ALA A 175 -15.99 10.78 7.36
N ASN A 176 -16.47 11.52 8.38
CA ASN A 176 -16.50 12.99 8.33
C ASN A 176 -15.10 13.62 8.27
N LYS A 177 -14.10 13.03 8.95
CA LYS A 177 -12.69 13.48 8.88
C LYS A 177 -12.20 13.37 7.44
N HIS A 178 -12.39 12.20 6.83
CA HIS A 178 -11.90 11.90 5.48
C HIS A 178 -12.62 12.70 4.39
N ILE A 179 -13.95 12.85 4.45
CA ILE A 179 -14.71 13.70 3.51
C ILE A 179 -14.22 15.16 3.52
N LYS A 180 -13.97 15.71 4.72
CA LYS A 180 -13.47 17.10 4.82
C LYS A 180 -12.11 17.24 4.14
N ARG A 181 -11.21 16.28 4.36
CA ARG A 181 -9.88 16.31 3.76
C ARG A 181 -9.93 16.16 2.24
N ILE A 182 -10.75 15.24 1.71
CA ILE A 182 -10.98 15.10 0.27
C ILE A 182 -11.49 16.41 -0.32
N TYR A 183 -12.45 17.07 0.35
CA TYR A 183 -12.97 18.36 -0.08
C TYR A 183 -11.88 19.44 -0.13
N HIS A 184 -11.12 19.62 0.95
CA HIS A 184 -10.07 20.65 1.03
C HIS A 184 -8.93 20.42 0.05
N VAL A 185 -8.44 19.20 -0.07
CA VAL A 185 -7.39 18.87 -1.05
C VAL A 185 -7.93 19.00 -2.47
N GLY A 186 -9.13 18.49 -2.73
CA GLY A 186 -9.76 18.51 -4.06
C GLY A 186 -10.08 19.90 -4.60
N LEU A 187 -10.34 20.89 -3.74
CA LEU A 187 -10.51 22.29 -4.16
C LEU A 187 -9.23 22.92 -4.71
N HIS A 188 -8.07 22.40 -4.33
CA HIS A 188 -6.77 22.96 -4.66
C HIS A 188 -5.93 22.07 -5.57
N ALA A 189 -6.23 20.77 -5.66
CA ALA A 189 -5.56 19.81 -6.52
C ALA A 189 -5.96 19.99 -7.99
N ARG A 190 -5.06 19.65 -8.92
CA ARG A 190 -5.43 19.56 -10.35
C ARG A 190 -6.51 18.50 -10.57
N ARG A 191 -6.35 17.36 -9.90
CA ARG A 191 -7.23 16.20 -10.02
C ARG A 191 -7.12 15.31 -8.79
N MET A 192 -8.27 14.81 -8.33
CA MET A 192 -8.38 13.74 -7.34
C MET A 192 -8.71 12.41 -8.03
N LEU A 193 -8.10 11.31 -7.59
CA LEU A 193 -8.29 9.96 -8.11
C LEU A 193 -8.45 8.98 -6.94
N ALA A 194 -9.25 7.94 -7.10
CA ALA A 194 -9.35 6.85 -6.14
C ALA A 194 -9.35 5.54 -6.91
N TYR A 195 -8.40 4.67 -6.60
CA TYR A 195 -8.27 3.36 -7.26
C TYR A 195 -8.65 2.19 -6.35
N SER A 196 -8.80 2.42 -5.05
CA SER A 196 -9.17 1.41 -4.05
C SER A 196 -8.26 0.17 -4.06
N CYS A 197 -6.96 0.45 -4.14
CA CYS A 197 -5.85 -0.48 -3.99
C CYS A 197 -4.65 0.34 -3.50
N VAL A 198 -4.46 0.37 -2.19
CA VAL A 198 -3.56 1.31 -1.48
C VAL A 198 -2.11 1.14 -1.93
N VAL A 199 -1.64 -0.11 -2.10
CA VAL A 199 -0.27 -0.38 -2.52
C VAL A 199 -0.03 0.05 -3.97
N ASP A 200 -1.03 -0.06 -4.85
CA ASP A 200 -0.92 0.41 -6.24
C ASP A 200 -0.84 1.94 -6.31
N GLU A 201 -1.63 2.65 -5.50
CA GLU A 201 -1.56 4.12 -5.40
C GLU A 201 -0.18 4.60 -4.91
N LEU A 202 0.40 3.94 -3.90
CA LEU A 202 1.77 4.18 -3.46
C LEU A 202 2.80 3.91 -4.58
N CYS A 203 2.66 2.81 -5.32
CA CYS A 203 3.55 2.48 -6.43
C CYS A 203 3.41 3.46 -7.60
N MET A 204 2.20 3.97 -7.86
CA MET A 204 1.95 5.00 -8.86
C MET A 204 2.58 6.35 -8.47
N VAL A 205 2.67 6.68 -7.18
CA VAL A 205 3.48 7.81 -6.70
C VAL A 205 4.96 7.55 -6.94
N ALA A 206 5.46 6.36 -6.57
CA ALA A 206 6.86 5.96 -6.81
C ALA A 206 7.25 6.03 -8.30
N ALA A 207 6.30 5.78 -9.20
CA ALA A 207 6.49 5.86 -10.65
C ALA A 207 6.28 7.26 -11.26
N GLY A 208 5.90 8.25 -10.45
CA GLY A 208 5.57 9.60 -10.92
C GLY A 208 4.29 9.66 -11.77
N ASN A 209 3.43 8.63 -11.72
CA ASN A 209 2.11 8.65 -12.36
C ASN A 209 1.10 9.45 -11.53
N LEU A 210 1.28 9.42 -10.20
CA LEU A 210 0.62 10.28 -9.23
C LEU A 210 1.69 11.18 -8.59
N ASP A 211 1.28 12.37 -8.19
CA ASP A 211 2.17 13.34 -7.58
C ASP A 211 2.18 13.20 -6.05
N ALA A 212 1.04 12.77 -5.48
CA ALA A 212 0.91 12.48 -4.06
C ALA A 212 -0.24 11.50 -3.77
N PHE A 213 -0.18 10.91 -2.58
CA PHE A 213 -1.24 10.09 -1.99
C PHE A 213 -1.20 10.25 -0.47
N TYR A 214 -2.36 10.31 0.18
CA TYR A 214 -2.46 10.35 1.63
C TYR A 214 -3.50 9.35 2.11
N ILE A 215 -3.20 8.70 3.23
CA ILE A 215 -4.06 7.70 3.82
C ILE A 215 -3.85 7.60 5.33
N GLU A 216 -4.90 7.27 6.07
CA GLU A 216 -4.85 6.95 7.50
C GLU A 216 -5.74 5.74 7.77
N ASP A 217 -5.67 5.20 8.99
CA ASP A 217 -6.57 4.14 9.44
C ASP A 217 -6.46 2.84 8.59
N MET A 218 -5.25 2.57 8.05
CA MET A 218 -4.91 1.36 7.28
C MET A 218 -4.07 0.37 8.08
N TYR A 219 -3.73 -0.76 7.46
CA TYR A 219 -2.95 -1.83 8.04
C TYR A 219 -1.52 -1.90 7.47
N PRO A 220 -0.57 -2.54 8.19
CA PRO A 220 0.82 -2.60 7.75
C PRO A 220 1.01 -3.21 6.35
N TRP A 221 0.20 -4.19 5.97
CA TRP A 221 0.31 -4.88 4.67
C TRP A 221 -0.07 -3.99 3.47
N ASP A 222 -0.97 -3.03 3.67
CA ASP A 222 -1.36 -2.03 2.66
C ASP A 222 -0.20 -1.09 2.28
N CYS A 223 0.68 -0.80 3.24
CA CYS A 223 1.65 0.29 3.13
C CYS A 223 3.12 -0.15 3.10
N ALA A 224 3.45 -1.36 3.57
CA ALA A 224 4.84 -1.77 3.77
C ALA A 224 5.66 -1.73 2.48
N ALA A 225 5.21 -2.42 1.42
CA ALA A 225 5.91 -2.44 0.14
C ALA A 225 5.94 -1.04 -0.52
N GLY A 226 4.78 -0.39 -0.60
CA GLY A 226 4.61 0.90 -1.26
C GLY A 226 5.42 2.03 -0.61
N SER A 227 5.48 2.08 0.72
CA SER A 227 6.24 3.13 1.44
C SER A 227 7.75 3.06 1.18
N LEU A 228 8.32 1.85 1.04
CA LEU A 228 9.71 1.69 0.64
C LEU A 228 9.91 2.09 -0.83
N LEU A 229 9.02 1.65 -1.72
CA LEU A 229 9.06 1.99 -3.14
C LEU A 229 9.06 3.50 -3.38
N VAL A 230 8.20 4.26 -2.69
CA VAL A 230 8.20 5.73 -2.81
C VAL A 230 9.52 6.34 -2.34
N ARG A 231 10.06 5.91 -1.19
CA ARG A 231 11.34 6.43 -0.67
C ARG A 231 12.52 6.13 -1.60
N GLU A 232 12.61 4.90 -2.09
CA GLU A 232 13.67 4.47 -2.99
C GLU A 232 13.55 5.09 -4.39
N ALA A 233 12.36 5.54 -4.80
CA ALA A 233 12.14 6.33 -6.00
C ALA A 233 12.52 7.82 -5.84
N GLY A 234 12.91 8.25 -4.63
CA GLY A 234 13.27 9.64 -4.30
C GLY A 234 12.15 10.48 -3.70
N GLY A 235 11.00 9.87 -3.40
CA GLY A 235 9.87 10.55 -2.78
C GLY A 235 9.96 10.66 -1.26
N VAL A 236 8.99 11.37 -0.70
CA VAL A 236 8.85 11.56 0.73
C VAL A 236 7.67 10.74 1.26
N VAL A 237 7.84 10.11 2.43
CA VAL A 237 6.77 9.42 3.17
C VAL A 237 6.86 9.81 4.65
N THR A 238 5.87 10.54 5.14
CA THR A 238 5.78 11.00 6.54
C THR A 238 4.43 10.65 7.14
N HIS A 239 4.33 10.73 8.46
CA HIS A 239 3.04 10.86 9.11
C HIS A 239 2.28 12.13 8.62
N PRO A 240 0.93 12.17 8.62
CA PRO A 240 0.17 13.27 8.01
C PRO A 240 0.36 14.63 8.67
N PHE A 241 0.76 14.62 9.94
CA PHE A 241 1.06 15.83 10.72
C PHE A 241 2.56 16.07 10.91
N GLY A 242 3.35 15.62 9.94
CA GLY A 242 4.81 15.66 10.00
C GLY A 242 5.39 14.60 10.94
N GLY A 243 6.70 14.45 10.89
CA GLY A 243 7.43 13.44 11.64
C GLY A 243 7.54 12.09 10.92
N PRO A 244 8.21 11.11 11.54
CA PRO A 244 8.46 9.82 10.93
C PRO A 244 7.17 9.03 10.72
N PHE A 245 7.07 8.34 9.58
CA PHE A 245 6.04 7.33 9.33
C PHE A 245 6.31 6.07 10.16
N ASP A 246 5.27 5.55 10.81
CA ASP A 246 5.28 4.29 11.55
C ASP A 246 4.45 3.25 10.79
N ILE A 247 5.09 2.17 10.34
CA ILE A 247 4.41 1.13 9.57
C ILE A 247 3.38 0.34 10.40
N MET A 248 3.54 0.29 11.73
CA MET A 248 2.59 -0.40 12.61
C MET A 248 1.33 0.41 12.87
N LYS A 249 1.35 1.70 12.53
CA LYS A 249 0.20 2.59 12.53
C LYS A 249 0.27 3.48 11.29
N PRO A 250 -0.07 2.92 10.11
CA PRO A 250 0.28 3.51 8.83
C PRO A 250 -0.66 4.66 8.45
N ASP A 251 -0.51 5.76 9.18
CA ASP A 251 -1.00 7.08 8.82
C ASP A 251 0.12 7.74 8.00
N LEU A 252 -0.15 8.13 6.75
CA LEU A 252 0.86 8.73 5.88
C LEU A 252 0.35 9.81 4.92
N ILE A 253 1.26 10.73 4.59
CA ILE A 253 1.29 11.44 3.31
C ILE A 253 2.54 10.96 2.59
N CYS A 254 2.39 10.65 1.31
CA CYS A 254 3.51 10.48 0.39
C CYS A 254 3.38 11.41 -0.81
N ALA A 255 4.51 11.92 -1.29
CA ALA A 255 4.56 12.82 -2.43
C ALA A 255 5.93 12.75 -3.11
N GLY A 256 6.00 13.21 -4.36
CA GLY A 256 7.27 13.32 -5.07
C GLY A 256 8.21 14.41 -4.52
N THR A 257 7.67 15.46 -3.90
CA THR A 257 8.44 16.57 -3.33
C THR A 257 7.98 16.90 -1.90
N GLU A 258 8.87 17.51 -1.11
CA GLU A 258 8.53 17.96 0.26
C GLU A 258 7.59 19.18 0.23
N GLU A 259 7.70 20.02 -0.79
CA GLU A 259 6.84 21.19 -1.04
C GLU A 259 5.37 20.75 -1.18
N LEU A 260 5.10 19.80 -2.07
CA LEU A 260 3.76 19.27 -2.27
C LEU A 260 3.23 18.57 -1.02
N ARG A 261 4.08 17.78 -0.35
CA ARG A 261 3.73 17.10 0.91
C ARG A 261 3.31 18.09 2.00
N LYS A 262 4.03 19.20 2.16
CA LYS A 262 3.71 20.28 3.12
C LYS A 262 2.40 20.99 2.78
N GLU A 263 2.15 21.24 1.49
CA GLU A 263 0.89 21.86 1.05
C GLU A 263 -0.31 20.98 1.42
N ILE A 264 -0.20 19.66 1.20
CA ILE A 264 -1.22 18.68 1.60
C ILE A 264 -1.38 18.65 3.12
N GLU A 265 -0.29 18.54 3.90
CA GLU A 265 -0.35 18.55 5.36
C GLU A 265 -1.12 19.77 5.91
N ASN A 266 -0.85 20.97 5.38
CA ASN A 266 -1.53 22.18 5.80
C ASN A 266 -3.05 22.11 5.56
N LEU A 267 -3.46 21.54 4.43
CA LEU A 267 -4.88 21.34 4.12
C LEU A 267 -5.52 20.27 4.98
N LEU A 268 -4.83 19.17 5.29
CA LEU A 268 -5.36 18.17 6.22
C LEU A 268 -5.58 18.76 7.61
N ARG A 269 -4.62 19.55 8.12
CA ARG A 269 -4.75 20.26 9.41
C ARG A 269 -5.93 21.23 9.41
N LYS A 270 -6.12 21.99 8.33
CA LYS A 270 -7.27 22.89 8.17
C LYS A 270 -8.59 22.13 8.18
N ALA A 271 -8.68 21.06 7.37
CA ALA A 271 -9.87 20.23 7.26
C ALA A 271 -10.29 19.62 8.62
N ASP A 272 -9.32 19.25 9.45
CA ASP A 272 -9.58 18.66 10.75
C ASP A 272 -10.13 19.65 11.78
N GLN A 273 -9.87 20.95 11.61
CA GLN A 273 -10.43 22.02 12.46
C GLN A 273 -11.88 22.40 12.10
N GLU A 274 -12.35 22.04 10.91
CA GLU A 274 -13.69 22.41 10.45
C GLU A 274 -14.78 21.48 10.97
N HIS A 275 -15.96 22.04 11.23
CA HIS A 275 -17.12 21.27 11.70
C HIS A 275 -17.82 20.53 10.54
N SER A 276 -17.83 21.12 9.34
CA SER A 276 -18.44 20.55 8.13
C SER A 276 -17.76 21.07 6.87
N VAL A 277 -17.88 20.31 5.78
CA VAL A 277 -17.50 20.76 4.42
C VAL A 277 -18.31 21.99 4.00
N GLY A 278 -17.70 22.89 3.21
CA GLY A 278 -18.39 24.02 2.59
C GLY A 278 -18.81 25.14 3.55
N SER A 279 -18.17 25.25 4.72
CA SER A 279 -18.45 26.33 5.70
C SER A 279 -17.72 27.65 5.42
N GLY A 280 -16.91 27.70 4.36
CA GLY A 280 -16.31 28.95 3.85
C GLY A 280 -17.26 29.67 2.89
N GLU A 281 -17.35 31.00 3.04
CA GLU A 281 -18.17 31.88 2.18
C GLU A 281 -17.88 31.65 0.69
N VAL A 282 -18.96 31.50 -0.09
CA VAL A 282 -18.98 31.43 -1.55
C VAL A 282 -18.69 32.79 -2.15
#